data_AF-A0A4Q4XGT5-F1
#
_entry.id   AF-A0A4Q4XGT5-F1
#
_cell.length_a   1.000
_cell.length_b   1.000
_cell.length_c   1.000
_cell.angle_alpha   90.00
_cell.angle_beta   90.00
_cell.angle_gamma   90.00
#
_symmetry.space_group_name_H-M   'P 1'
#
loop_
_entity.id
_entity.type
_entity.pdbx_description
1 polymer ?
#
loop_
_entity_poly.entity_id
_entity_poly.type
_entity_poly.pdbx_seq_one_letter_code
_entity_poly.pdbx_strand_id
1 'polypeptide(L)'
;MSFMRLPSQLIQRSLNKRLLHQLSRTMATASKIQITPENTGLWHIKQTEPAAKKATELLQKDLETHHVFFNDDGFHNHISHHILALYGTGAPPESLEKGYKANEGYQRPAAPPHGELCDWAEVKQYLGKPEHYADFLAFFKGEIERLGSWEAVLREYLFKPGDERSDDLLVRMFAGLVHPLIQLMYGIEWRQPAVVAMALAQAAVHGDRGGLRDFLLTADRQARAASSSEPMPAIVDLLEAVRADEKLARSARMSDGNKIRDGVLGRAWGEAVAVANRVRVNPDELDERTAEMYHAAIYECASAALRPGKEPKWDFFLMPEAAYEIEHHINVCPIFLAINAQDWIPLESKVRILEWKIRLDLAQYAARACPELSLDRIASYEPKDKGPGPAVERLLPRMYAFEDDGHAIKLFRAVDIGRRAISRYENNDNNNKHWVLIRGPELWDKIMHLVVDSVEAPGPTWVRGAGDAEAWKGEQDRDAGPAGDEERSVAGAEHVGGAA
;
A
#
# COMPACT_ATOMS: atom_id res chain seq x y z
N MET A 1 73.71 7.79 -20.04
CA MET A 1 72.30 8.21 -19.90
C MET A 1 71.47 6.98 -19.64
N SER A 2 70.90 6.92 -18.44
CA SER A 2 70.15 5.78 -17.89
C SER A 2 68.72 5.82 -18.42
N PHE A 3 68.21 4.70 -18.95
CA PHE A 3 66.78 4.46 -19.04
C PHE A 3 66.47 3.11 -18.39
N MET A 4 65.88 3.22 -17.20
CA MET A 4 65.36 2.14 -16.38
C MET A 4 64.20 1.44 -17.10
N ARG A 5 64.23 0.10 -17.06
CA ARG A 5 63.06 -0.76 -17.15
C ARG A 5 62.20 -0.57 -15.89
N LEU A 6 60.89 -0.45 -16.03
CA LEU A 6 59.92 -0.66 -14.95
C LEU A 6 59.20 -2.01 -15.18
N PRO A 7 59.08 -2.89 -14.18
CA PRO A 7 58.34 -4.14 -14.30
C PRO A 7 56.85 -3.95 -13.94
N SER A 8 56.01 -4.63 -14.70
CA SER A 8 54.61 -4.93 -14.41
C SER A 8 54.49 -5.90 -13.23
N GLN A 9 54.03 -5.47 -12.05
CA GLN A 9 53.55 -6.39 -11.00
C GLN A 9 52.46 -5.77 -10.10
N LEU A 10 51.35 -6.51 -10.01
CA LEU A 10 50.43 -6.66 -8.88
C LEU A 10 49.84 -5.41 -8.20
N ILE A 11 48.56 -5.12 -8.52
CA ILE A 11 47.62 -4.52 -7.57
C ILE A 11 46.67 -5.63 -7.12
N GLN A 12 47.10 -6.42 -6.14
CA GLN A 12 46.20 -7.21 -5.30
C GLN A 12 45.51 -6.24 -4.34
N ARG A 13 44.23 -5.95 -4.55
CA ARG A 13 43.40 -5.19 -3.61
C ARG A 13 43.18 -6.03 -2.34
N SER A 14 43.99 -5.81 -1.31
CA SER A 14 43.62 -6.21 0.06
C SER A 14 42.63 -5.17 0.61
N LEU A 15 41.33 -5.39 0.38
CA LEU A 15 40.31 -4.67 1.14
C LEU A 15 40.50 -5.05 2.61
N ASN A 16 40.76 -4.03 3.44
CA ASN A 16 41.08 -4.19 4.84
C ASN A 16 39.91 -4.88 5.56
N LYS A 17 40.13 -6.06 6.17
CA LYS A 17 39.05 -6.84 6.83
C LYS A 17 38.28 -6.01 7.85
N ARG A 18 38.89 -5.02 8.50
CA ARG A 18 38.20 -4.07 9.39
C ARG A 18 37.22 -3.15 8.67
N LEU A 19 37.56 -2.68 7.47
CA LEU A 19 36.68 -1.86 6.63
C LEU A 19 35.53 -2.70 6.10
N LEU A 20 35.78 -3.93 5.64
CA LEU A 20 34.73 -4.88 5.24
C LEU A 20 33.82 -5.26 6.42
N HIS A 21 34.37 -5.40 7.63
CA HIS A 21 33.60 -5.72 8.82
C HIS A 21 32.83 -4.50 9.36
N GLN A 22 33.35 -3.28 9.20
CA GLN A 22 32.61 -2.03 9.45
C GLN A 22 31.50 -1.81 8.41
N LEU A 23 31.78 -2.02 7.12
CA LEU A 23 30.78 -1.96 6.04
C LEU A 23 29.70 -3.04 6.21
N SER A 24 30.06 -4.24 6.63
CA SER A 24 29.12 -5.32 6.97
C SER A 24 28.24 -4.98 8.17
N ARG A 25 28.73 -4.19 9.14
CA ARG A 25 27.92 -3.71 10.26
C ARG A 25 26.91 -2.63 9.87
N THR A 26 27.13 -1.92 8.76
CA THR A 26 26.29 -0.81 8.30
C THR A 26 25.38 -1.18 7.12
N MET A 27 25.35 -2.43 6.68
CA MET A 27 24.48 -2.87 5.58
C MET A 27 23.32 -3.73 6.09
N ALA A 28 22.14 -3.50 5.51
CA ALA A 28 20.97 -4.35 5.70
C ALA A 28 21.22 -5.72 5.05
N THR A 29 20.66 -6.77 5.66
CA THR A 29 20.72 -8.16 5.17
C THR A 29 19.33 -8.80 5.24
N ALA A 30 19.22 -10.08 4.90
CA ALA A 30 17.97 -10.83 5.03
C ALA A 30 17.46 -10.91 6.48
N SER A 31 18.35 -10.80 7.47
CA SER A 31 18.00 -10.91 8.90
C SER A 31 18.29 -9.65 9.71
N LYS A 32 18.81 -8.60 9.07
CA LYS A 32 19.17 -7.34 9.71
C LYS A 32 18.59 -6.15 8.95
N ILE A 33 17.77 -5.36 9.62
CA ILE A 33 17.28 -4.08 9.11
C ILE A 33 18.30 -2.98 9.46
N GLN A 34 18.51 -2.05 8.53
CA GLN A 34 19.38 -0.90 8.74
C GLN A 34 18.85 0.31 7.97
N ILE A 35 18.33 1.30 8.70
CA ILE A 35 17.90 2.59 8.16
C ILE A 35 19.04 3.59 8.34
N THR A 36 19.23 4.48 7.36
CA THR A 36 20.23 5.55 7.39
C THR A 36 19.56 6.91 7.14
N PRO A 37 20.13 8.02 7.66
CA PRO A 37 19.57 9.37 7.49
C PRO A 37 19.35 9.81 6.03
N GLU A 38 20.09 9.23 5.09
CA GLU A 38 20.04 9.54 3.66
C GLU A 38 18.94 8.78 2.93
N ASN A 39 18.50 7.64 3.46
CA ASN A 39 17.50 6.78 2.84
C ASN A 39 16.11 7.07 3.41
N THR A 40 15.47 8.11 2.89
CA THR A 40 14.18 8.62 3.38
C THR A 40 13.02 8.33 2.45
N GLY A 41 13.19 7.30 1.61
CA GLY A 41 12.17 6.85 0.67
C GLY A 41 11.85 7.88 -0.43
N LEU A 42 10.67 7.75 -1.01
CA LEU A 42 10.16 8.52 -2.15
C LEU A 42 9.82 9.97 -1.80
N TRP A 43 9.62 10.29 -0.53
CA TRP A 43 9.28 11.66 -0.13
C TRP A 43 10.52 12.56 0.01
N HIS A 44 11.70 11.96 0.21
CA HIS A 44 12.99 12.64 0.29
C HIS A 44 13.07 13.74 1.37
N ILE A 45 12.28 13.62 2.44
CA ILE A 45 12.38 14.51 3.60
C ILE A 45 13.63 14.10 4.39
N LYS A 46 14.54 15.04 4.66
CA LYS A 46 15.79 14.75 5.38
C LYS A 46 15.49 14.27 6.79
N GLN A 47 16.24 13.26 7.23
CA GLN A 47 16.12 12.70 8.57
C GLN A 47 17.41 12.82 9.37
N THR A 48 17.29 12.61 10.68
CA THR A 48 18.43 12.72 11.62
C THR A 48 19.01 11.33 11.95
N GLU A 49 20.29 11.31 12.34
CA GLU A 49 20.97 10.11 12.87
C GLU A 49 20.19 9.45 14.04
N PRO A 50 19.72 10.20 15.06
CA PRO A 50 18.88 9.62 16.12
C PRO A 50 17.60 8.96 15.60
N ALA A 51 16.91 9.57 14.63
CA ALA A 51 15.68 9.01 14.07
C ALA A 51 15.96 7.73 13.27
N ALA A 52 17.03 7.73 12.45
CA ALA A 52 17.42 6.55 11.68
C ALA A 52 17.82 5.37 12.59
N LYS A 53 18.56 5.65 13.67
CA LYS A 53 18.92 4.66 14.69
C LYS A 53 17.68 4.10 15.38
N LYS A 54 16.73 4.96 15.76
CA LYS A 54 15.49 4.54 16.42
C LYS A 54 14.61 3.72 15.47
N ALA A 55 14.43 4.13 14.22
CA ALA A 55 13.72 3.34 13.20
C ALA A 55 14.37 1.95 13.03
N THR A 56 15.70 1.89 12.94
CA THR A 56 16.45 0.63 12.85
C THR A 56 16.17 -0.29 14.04
N GLU A 57 16.25 0.25 15.26
CA GLU A 57 15.99 -0.50 16.49
C GLU A 57 14.57 -1.08 16.53
N LEU A 58 13.57 -0.25 16.26
CA LEU A 58 12.16 -0.63 16.35
C LEU A 58 11.78 -1.65 15.27
N LEU A 59 12.24 -1.46 14.03
CA LEU A 59 12.00 -2.40 12.94
C LEU A 59 12.68 -3.75 13.17
N GLN A 60 13.90 -3.74 13.70
CA GLN A 60 14.60 -4.98 14.05
C GLN A 60 13.85 -5.73 15.18
N LYS A 61 13.37 -5.00 16.19
CA LYS A 61 12.56 -5.58 17.26
C LYS A 61 11.28 -6.21 16.71
N ASP A 62 10.56 -5.51 15.84
CA ASP A 62 9.34 -6.02 15.18
C ASP A 62 9.61 -7.35 14.43
N LEU A 63 10.67 -7.39 13.61
CA LEU A 63 11.11 -8.57 12.87
C LEU A 63 11.42 -9.78 13.78
N GLU A 64 11.93 -9.52 14.99
CA GLU A 64 12.36 -10.57 15.93
C GLU A 64 11.24 -11.05 16.85
N THR A 65 10.31 -10.18 17.22
CA THR A 65 9.34 -10.45 18.30
C THR A 65 7.92 -10.66 17.83
N HIS A 66 7.54 -10.20 16.63
CA HIS A 66 6.16 -10.23 16.18
C HIS A 66 5.93 -11.09 14.96
N HIS A 67 4.75 -11.71 14.92
CA HIS A 67 4.20 -12.33 13.73
C HIS A 67 3.75 -11.26 12.72
N VAL A 68 3.55 -11.67 11.47
CA VAL A 68 2.97 -10.81 10.43
C VAL A 68 1.49 -10.51 10.63
N PHE A 69 0.85 -11.22 11.55
CA PHE A 69 -0.54 -11.04 11.91
C PHE A 69 -0.62 -10.69 13.40
N PHE A 70 -1.50 -9.79 13.79
CA PHE A 70 -1.70 -9.45 15.20
C PHE A 70 -2.82 -10.26 15.87
N ASN A 71 -3.64 -10.99 15.10
CA ASN A 71 -4.64 -11.91 15.64
C ASN A 71 -4.75 -13.19 14.78
N ASP A 72 -5.59 -14.13 15.23
CA ASP A 72 -5.83 -15.39 14.52
C ASP A 72 -6.83 -15.25 13.36
N ASP A 73 -7.54 -14.11 13.29
CA ASP A 73 -8.39 -13.73 12.14
C ASP A 73 -7.58 -13.27 10.91
N GLY A 74 -6.25 -13.21 11.04
CA GLY A 74 -5.34 -12.87 9.95
C GLY A 74 -5.18 -11.37 9.71
N PHE A 75 -5.43 -10.53 10.72
CA PHE A 75 -5.21 -9.09 10.63
C PHE A 75 -3.73 -8.77 10.70
N HIS A 76 -3.26 -7.90 9.82
CA HIS A 76 -1.84 -7.69 9.56
C HIS A 76 -1.17 -6.78 10.56
N ASN A 77 0.05 -7.14 10.97
CA ASN A 77 0.94 -6.26 11.72
C ASN A 77 1.32 -5.04 10.85
N HIS A 78 1.05 -3.84 11.34
CA HIS A 78 1.35 -2.58 10.65
C HIS A 78 2.61 -1.87 11.12
N ILE A 79 3.30 -2.35 12.16
CA ILE A 79 4.42 -1.66 12.81
C ILE A 79 5.49 -1.27 11.79
N SER A 80 5.93 -2.21 10.96
CA SER A 80 6.95 -1.93 9.92
C SER A 80 6.54 -0.81 8.96
N HIS A 81 5.28 -0.82 8.50
CA HIS A 81 4.74 0.21 7.61
C HIS A 81 4.61 1.56 8.31
N HIS A 82 4.14 1.56 9.55
CA HIS A 82 3.91 2.76 10.35
C HIS A 82 5.24 3.47 10.66
N ILE A 83 6.24 2.73 11.13
CA ILE A 83 7.57 3.29 11.46
C ILE A 83 8.25 3.87 10.22
N LEU A 84 8.20 3.17 9.08
CA LEU A 84 8.80 3.69 7.85
C LEU A 84 8.00 4.86 7.25
N ALA A 85 6.68 4.89 7.41
CA ALA A 85 5.87 6.05 7.05
C ALA A 85 6.30 7.28 7.86
N LEU A 86 6.22 7.21 9.20
CA LEU A 86 6.64 8.28 10.12
C LEU A 86 8.08 8.73 9.84
N TYR A 87 8.99 7.78 9.65
CA TYR A 87 10.37 8.11 9.33
C TYR A 87 10.47 8.84 7.98
N GLY A 88 9.83 8.34 6.93
CA GLY A 88 9.83 8.95 5.59
C GLY A 88 9.15 10.33 5.53
N THR A 89 8.27 10.65 6.48
CA THR A 89 7.63 11.97 6.57
C THR A 89 8.45 12.99 7.35
N GLY A 90 9.50 12.57 8.07
CA GLY A 90 10.32 13.47 8.90
C GLY A 90 9.98 13.45 10.39
N ALA A 91 9.27 12.44 10.89
CA ALA A 91 8.93 12.34 12.30
C ALA A 91 10.19 12.16 13.19
N PRO A 92 10.21 12.77 14.39
CA PRO A 92 11.33 12.64 15.31
C PRO A 92 11.32 11.29 16.05
N PRO A 93 12.42 10.89 16.72
CA PRO A 93 12.53 9.60 17.39
C PRO A 93 11.40 9.28 18.38
N GLU A 94 10.91 10.29 19.11
CA GLU A 94 9.83 10.16 20.06
C GLU A 94 8.50 9.76 19.41
N SER A 95 8.23 10.25 18.20
CA SER A 95 7.03 9.86 17.44
C SER A 95 7.15 8.42 16.93
N LEU A 96 8.34 7.99 16.51
CA LEU A 96 8.59 6.59 16.12
C LEU A 96 8.37 5.64 17.30
N GLU A 97 8.94 5.97 18.46
CA GLU A 97 8.79 5.19 19.69
C GLU A 97 7.31 5.15 20.14
N LYS A 98 6.60 6.28 20.07
CA LYS A 98 5.17 6.35 20.38
C LYS A 98 4.36 5.43 19.46
N GLY A 99 4.58 5.54 18.14
CA GLY A 99 3.90 4.71 17.14
C GLY A 99 4.15 3.22 17.37
N TYR A 100 5.38 2.82 17.71
CA TYR A 100 5.68 1.44 18.05
C TYR A 100 4.94 0.96 19.31
N LYS A 101 4.99 1.74 20.40
CA LYS A 101 4.36 1.38 21.68
C LYS A 101 2.84 1.25 21.60
N ALA A 102 2.19 2.10 20.81
CA ALA A 102 0.75 2.01 20.58
C ALA A 102 0.36 0.69 19.90
N ASN A 103 1.28 0.07 19.17
CA ASN A 103 1.01 -1.10 18.34
C ASN A 103 1.60 -2.42 18.86
N GLU A 104 2.64 -2.39 19.70
CA GLU A 104 3.35 -3.62 20.14
C GLU A 104 2.49 -4.54 21.04
N GLY A 105 1.58 -3.98 21.83
CA GLY A 105 0.91 -4.71 22.93
C GLY A 105 -0.09 -5.78 22.51
N TYR A 106 -0.64 -5.69 21.28
CA TYR A 106 -1.66 -6.60 20.78
C TYR A 106 -1.14 -7.52 19.65
N GLN A 107 0.14 -7.45 19.30
CA GLN A 107 0.73 -8.29 18.27
C GLN A 107 0.81 -9.75 18.71
N ARG A 108 0.63 -10.69 17.78
CA ARG A 108 0.99 -12.09 18.04
C ARG A 108 2.50 -12.21 18.11
N PRO A 109 3.02 -13.05 19.03
CA PRO A 109 4.45 -13.30 19.12
C PRO A 109 4.96 -14.00 17.86
N ALA A 110 6.19 -13.71 17.46
CA ALA A 110 6.90 -14.50 16.48
C ALA A 110 7.05 -15.95 16.97
N ALA A 111 6.97 -16.89 16.03
CA ALA A 111 7.18 -18.31 16.29
C ALA A 111 8.43 -18.81 15.54
N PRO A 112 9.15 -19.80 16.06
CA PRO A 112 10.19 -20.47 15.28
C PRO A 112 9.57 -21.22 14.09
N PRO A 113 10.32 -21.42 13.00
CA PRO A 113 9.88 -22.29 11.92
C PRO A 113 9.68 -23.73 12.42
N HIS A 114 8.68 -24.42 11.87
CA HIS A 114 8.43 -25.85 12.07
C HIS A 114 9.54 -26.71 11.46
N GLY A 115 10.15 -26.24 10.37
CA GLY A 115 11.21 -26.94 9.65
C GLY A 115 11.82 -26.11 8.53
N GLU A 116 12.82 -26.68 7.85
CA GLU A 116 13.44 -26.06 6.68
C GLU A 116 12.67 -26.44 5.42
N LEU A 117 12.13 -25.45 4.72
CA LEU A 117 11.62 -25.63 3.36
C LEU A 117 12.81 -25.56 2.40
N CYS A 118 13.09 -26.63 1.65
CA CYS A 118 14.32 -26.70 0.83
C CYS A 118 14.10 -26.34 -0.65
N ASP A 119 12.91 -26.56 -1.19
CA ASP A 119 12.59 -26.27 -2.58
C ASP A 119 11.15 -25.79 -2.80
N TRP A 120 10.87 -25.30 -4.01
CA TRP A 120 9.55 -24.75 -4.32
C TRP A 120 8.43 -25.80 -4.32
N ALA A 121 8.72 -27.06 -4.64
CA ALA A 121 7.71 -28.12 -4.68
C ALA A 121 7.19 -28.42 -3.26
N GLU A 122 8.06 -28.31 -2.26
CA GLU A 122 7.69 -28.36 -0.84
C GLU A 122 6.94 -27.09 -0.42
N VAL A 123 7.48 -25.90 -0.72
CA VAL A 123 6.84 -24.60 -0.41
C VAL A 123 5.40 -24.55 -0.90
N LYS A 124 5.14 -25.04 -2.12
CA LYS A 124 3.80 -25.03 -2.76
C LYS A 124 2.74 -25.77 -1.92
N GLN A 125 3.11 -26.77 -1.13
CA GLN A 125 2.18 -27.56 -0.31
C GLN A 125 1.64 -26.80 0.91
N TYR A 126 2.33 -25.73 1.30
CA TYR A 126 2.00 -24.93 2.46
C TYR A 126 1.41 -23.57 2.11
N LEU A 127 1.38 -23.19 0.82
CA LEU A 127 0.86 -21.89 0.41
C LEU A 127 -0.59 -21.68 0.86
N GLY A 128 -0.87 -20.49 1.38
CA GLY A 128 -2.17 -20.11 1.92
C GLY A 128 -2.46 -20.60 3.33
N LYS A 129 -1.46 -21.12 4.05
CA LYS A 129 -1.57 -21.57 5.44
C LYS A 129 -0.88 -20.61 6.40
N PRO A 130 -1.62 -19.81 7.19
CA PRO A 130 -1.08 -18.81 8.11
C PRO A 130 -0.03 -19.33 9.09
N GLU A 131 -0.18 -20.57 9.56
CA GLU A 131 0.73 -21.22 10.51
C GLU A 131 2.15 -21.36 9.96
N HIS A 132 2.33 -21.41 8.63
CA HIS A 132 3.63 -21.59 7.99
C HIS A 132 4.38 -20.27 7.71
N TYR A 133 3.93 -19.12 8.25
CA TYR A 133 4.62 -17.84 8.04
C TYR A 133 6.11 -17.88 8.40
N ALA A 134 6.45 -18.44 9.56
CA ALA A 134 7.83 -18.52 10.02
C ALA A 134 8.70 -19.38 9.09
N ASP A 135 8.12 -20.44 8.52
CA ASP A 135 8.79 -21.33 7.55
C ASP A 135 9.09 -20.58 6.25
N PHE A 136 8.11 -19.84 5.72
CA PHE A 136 8.30 -19.01 4.52
C PHE A 136 9.28 -17.86 4.75
N LEU A 137 9.24 -17.22 5.93
CA LEU A 137 10.19 -16.16 6.26
C LEU A 137 11.62 -16.71 6.29
N ALA A 138 11.84 -17.87 6.92
CA ALA A 138 13.14 -18.54 6.91
C ALA A 138 13.57 -18.90 5.48
N PHE A 139 12.67 -19.46 4.67
CA PHE A 139 12.92 -19.80 3.27
C PHE A 139 13.37 -18.59 2.45
N PHE A 140 12.60 -17.49 2.44
CA PHE A 140 12.95 -16.31 1.64
C PHE A 140 14.19 -15.59 2.15
N LYS A 141 14.47 -15.62 3.46
CA LYS A 141 15.76 -15.15 3.99
C LYS A 141 16.92 -15.97 3.42
N GLY A 142 16.80 -17.30 3.42
CA GLY A 142 17.77 -18.21 2.82
C GLY A 142 17.93 -18.01 1.32
N GLU A 143 16.84 -17.76 0.58
CA GLU A 143 16.90 -17.49 -0.86
C GLU A 143 17.61 -16.17 -1.19
N ILE A 144 17.44 -15.13 -0.37
CA ILE A 144 18.18 -13.88 -0.52
C ILE A 144 19.68 -14.12 -0.33
N GLU A 145 20.06 -14.93 0.66
CA GLU A 145 21.47 -15.26 0.91
C GLU A 145 22.04 -16.13 -0.22
N ARG A 146 21.29 -17.14 -0.69
CA ARG A 146 21.70 -18.07 -1.74
C ARG A 146 21.84 -17.41 -3.10
N LEU A 147 20.88 -16.56 -3.48
CA LEU A 147 20.92 -15.82 -4.75
C LEU A 147 21.76 -14.54 -4.66
N GLY A 148 22.17 -14.15 -3.46
CA GLY A 148 23.08 -13.05 -3.17
C GLY A 148 22.44 -11.66 -3.16
N SER A 149 21.16 -11.53 -3.51
CA SER A 149 20.44 -10.25 -3.46
C SER A 149 18.92 -10.44 -3.42
N TRP A 150 18.21 -9.48 -2.83
CA TRP A 150 16.75 -9.46 -2.81
C TRP A 150 16.16 -9.15 -4.18
N GLU A 151 16.87 -8.39 -5.02
CA GLU A 151 16.49 -8.16 -6.42
C GLU A 151 16.49 -9.47 -7.22
N ALA A 152 17.48 -10.35 -7.01
CA ALA A 152 17.54 -11.65 -7.67
C ALA A 152 16.39 -12.57 -7.24
N VAL A 153 16.03 -12.56 -5.95
CA VAL A 153 14.85 -13.29 -5.45
C VAL A 153 13.56 -12.77 -6.09
N LEU A 154 13.34 -11.44 -6.13
CA LEU A 154 12.14 -10.89 -6.77
C LEU A 154 12.08 -11.21 -8.27
N ARG A 155 13.21 -11.20 -8.98
CA ARG A 155 13.24 -11.65 -10.39
C ARG A 155 12.85 -13.11 -10.54
N GLU A 156 13.29 -13.97 -9.64
CA GLU A 156 13.08 -15.42 -9.73
C GLU A 156 11.68 -15.84 -9.26
N TYR A 157 11.13 -15.19 -8.23
CA TYR A 157 9.90 -15.59 -7.55
C TYR A 157 8.69 -14.70 -7.84
N LEU A 158 8.86 -13.50 -8.40
CA LEU A 158 7.75 -12.56 -8.62
C LEU A 158 7.68 -12.02 -10.05
N PHE A 159 8.83 -11.83 -10.69
CA PHE A 159 8.92 -11.16 -12.00
C PHE A 159 9.47 -12.05 -13.12
N LYS A 160 9.47 -13.37 -12.96
CA LYS A 160 9.95 -14.32 -13.99
C LYS A 160 8.83 -14.56 -15.01
N PRO A 161 8.97 -14.11 -16.28
CA PRO A 161 7.90 -14.26 -17.26
C PRO A 161 7.59 -15.72 -17.58
N GLY A 162 6.30 -16.08 -17.57
CA GLY A 162 5.84 -17.43 -17.92
C GLY A 162 6.10 -18.51 -16.86
N ASP A 163 6.52 -18.13 -15.65
CA ASP A 163 6.79 -19.03 -14.54
C ASP A 163 5.55 -19.16 -13.63
N GLU A 164 5.03 -20.38 -13.48
CA GLU A 164 3.80 -20.65 -12.70
C GLU A 164 3.94 -20.18 -11.25
N ARG A 165 5.13 -20.35 -10.66
CA ARG A 165 5.44 -19.90 -9.31
C ARG A 165 5.34 -18.39 -9.20
N SER A 166 5.93 -17.66 -10.14
CA SER A 166 5.89 -16.20 -10.14
C SER A 166 4.47 -15.67 -10.30
N ASP A 167 3.67 -16.29 -11.17
CA ASP A 167 2.25 -15.95 -11.32
C ASP A 167 1.44 -16.23 -10.04
N ASP A 168 1.69 -17.34 -9.35
CA ASP A 168 1.04 -17.69 -8.10
C ASP A 168 1.37 -16.70 -6.97
N LEU A 169 2.66 -16.42 -6.75
CA LEU A 169 3.09 -15.42 -5.77
C LEU A 169 2.60 -14.01 -6.12
N LEU A 170 2.59 -13.63 -7.39
CA LEU A 170 2.08 -12.33 -7.82
C LEU A 170 0.59 -12.18 -7.51
N VAL A 171 -0.24 -13.21 -7.72
CA VAL A 171 -1.65 -13.18 -7.30
C VAL A 171 -1.77 -12.96 -5.80
N ARG A 172 -0.94 -13.65 -5.01
CA ARG A 172 -0.96 -13.52 -3.55
C ARG A 172 -0.45 -12.16 -3.05
N MET A 173 0.35 -11.44 -3.84
CA MET A 173 0.69 -10.06 -3.54
C MET A 173 -0.54 -9.14 -3.54
N PHE A 174 -1.56 -9.46 -4.34
CA PHE A 174 -2.83 -8.73 -4.36
C PHE A 174 -3.88 -9.27 -3.36
N ALA A 175 -3.59 -10.40 -2.70
CA ALA A 175 -4.43 -10.94 -1.63
C ALA A 175 -4.18 -10.20 -0.31
N GLY A 176 -4.93 -10.56 0.75
CA GLY A 176 -4.65 -10.04 2.09
C GLY A 176 -4.73 -8.51 2.17
N LEU A 177 -5.63 -7.88 1.41
CA LEU A 177 -5.69 -6.43 1.26
C LEU A 177 -4.45 -5.76 0.68
N VAL A 178 -3.79 -6.45 -0.24
CA VAL A 178 -2.54 -5.99 -0.82
C VAL A 178 -1.47 -5.68 0.24
N HIS A 179 -1.62 -6.15 1.50
CA HIS A 179 -0.60 -5.98 2.54
C HIS A 179 0.75 -6.56 2.13
N PRO A 180 0.84 -7.73 1.47
CA PRO A 180 2.13 -8.19 0.96
C PRO A 180 2.75 -7.19 -0.02
N LEU A 181 1.93 -6.54 -0.85
CA LEU A 181 2.38 -5.50 -1.76
C LEU A 181 2.79 -4.22 -1.00
N ILE A 182 2.08 -3.81 0.05
CA ILE A 182 2.49 -2.70 0.92
C ILE A 182 3.81 -3.02 1.63
N GLN A 183 3.96 -4.21 2.19
CA GLN A 183 5.20 -4.66 2.82
C GLN A 183 6.35 -4.64 1.80
N LEU A 184 6.09 -5.12 0.58
CA LEU A 184 7.06 -5.10 -0.51
C LEU A 184 7.44 -3.66 -0.90
N MET A 185 6.47 -2.74 -0.94
CA MET A 185 6.71 -1.32 -1.20
C MET A 185 7.77 -0.77 -0.26
N TYR A 186 7.57 -0.94 1.04
CA TYR A 186 8.50 -0.47 2.06
C TYR A 186 9.87 -1.18 1.96
N GLY A 187 9.89 -2.47 1.60
CA GLY A 187 11.13 -3.21 1.38
C GLY A 187 11.94 -2.72 0.18
N ILE A 188 11.29 -2.44 -0.96
CA ILE A 188 11.94 -1.91 -2.17
C ILE A 188 12.38 -0.47 -1.94
N GLU A 189 11.47 0.37 -1.43
CA GLU A 189 11.69 1.80 -1.25
C GLU A 189 12.85 2.09 -0.30
N TRP A 190 12.92 1.40 0.84
CA TRP A 190 14.04 1.52 1.78
C TRP A 190 15.18 0.53 1.53
N ARG A 191 15.10 -0.28 0.46
CA ARG A 191 16.12 -1.29 0.09
C ARG A 191 16.50 -2.23 1.26
N GLN A 192 15.50 -2.74 1.97
CA GLN A 192 15.66 -3.59 3.16
C GLN A 192 15.39 -5.06 2.80
N PRO A 193 16.42 -5.93 2.69
CA PRO A 193 16.22 -7.31 2.25
C PRO A 193 15.34 -8.11 3.23
N ALA A 194 15.47 -7.88 4.54
CA ALA A 194 14.59 -8.50 5.54
C ALA A 194 13.11 -8.16 5.33
N VAL A 195 12.81 -6.91 4.95
CA VAL A 195 11.44 -6.45 4.69
C VAL A 195 10.89 -7.05 3.39
N VAL A 196 11.75 -7.25 2.37
CA VAL A 196 11.38 -8.00 1.16
C VAL A 196 11.07 -9.47 1.48
N ALA A 197 11.85 -10.12 2.36
CA ALA A 197 11.55 -11.47 2.80
C ALA A 197 10.22 -11.57 3.57
N MET A 198 9.94 -10.59 4.46
CA MET A 198 8.64 -10.49 5.15
C MET A 198 7.49 -10.38 4.16
N ALA A 199 7.62 -9.55 3.12
CA ALA A 199 6.59 -9.38 2.09
C ALA A 199 6.29 -10.67 1.32
N LEU A 200 7.35 -11.38 0.89
CA LEU A 200 7.21 -12.66 0.18
C LEU A 200 6.59 -13.75 1.07
N ALA A 201 6.99 -13.80 2.34
CA ALA A 201 6.41 -14.72 3.32
C ALA A 201 4.94 -14.38 3.62
N GLN A 202 4.60 -13.09 3.73
CA GLN A 202 3.22 -12.61 3.90
C GLN A 202 2.36 -12.98 2.68
N ALA A 203 2.87 -12.85 1.46
CA ALA A 203 2.19 -13.34 0.27
C ALA A 203 1.97 -14.87 0.33
N ALA A 204 3.00 -15.63 0.70
CA ALA A 204 2.93 -17.08 0.74
C ALA A 204 1.85 -17.62 1.71
N VAL A 205 1.57 -16.94 2.82
CA VAL A 205 0.52 -17.34 3.77
C VAL A 205 -0.89 -16.92 3.36
N HIS A 206 -1.06 -15.98 2.42
CA HIS A 206 -2.38 -15.64 1.92
C HIS A 206 -2.86 -16.65 0.89
N GLY A 207 -4.08 -17.16 1.08
CA GLY A 207 -4.75 -17.96 0.07
C GLY A 207 -4.99 -17.17 -1.22
N ASP A 208 -5.05 -17.88 -2.34
CA ASP A 208 -5.41 -17.35 -3.66
C ASP A 208 -6.89 -17.62 -4.02
N ARG A 209 -7.68 -18.04 -3.02
CA ARG A 209 -9.10 -18.42 -3.15
C ARG A 209 -10.01 -17.18 -3.05
N GLY A 210 -11.28 -17.35 -3.44
CA GLY A 210 -12.29 -16.28 -3.37
C GLY A 210 -12.45 -15.46 -4.66
N GLY A 211 -12.06 -16.03 -5.80
CA GLY A 211 -12.30 -15.45 -7.13
C GLY A 211 -11.26 -14.42 -7.60
N LEU A 212 -10.39 -13.89 -6.70
CA LEU A 212 -9.36 -12.91 -7.06
C LEU A 212 -8.41 -13.44 -8.14
N ARG A 213 -7.86 -14.65 -7.94
CA ARG A 213 -6.98 -15.32 -8.91
C ARG A 213 -7.65 -15.42 -10.27
N ASP A 214 -8.86 -15.99 -10.28
CA ASP A 214 -9.60 -16.22 -11.51
C ASP A 214 -9.92 -14.90 -12.20
N PHE A 215 -10.27 -13.86 -11.44
CA PHE A 215 -10.59 -12.54 -11.96
C PHE A 215 -9.38 -11.89 -12.65
N LEU A 216 -8.26 -11.77 -11.94
CA LEU A 216 -7.05 -11.13 -12.46
C LEU A 216 -6.51 -11.89 -13.68
N LEU A 217 -6.41 -13.22 -13.60
CA LEU A 217 -5.89 -14.04 -14.70
C LEU A 217 -6.85 -14.09 -15.89
N THR A 218 -8.16 -14.08 -15.68
CA THR A 218 -9.14 -14.06 -16.77
C THR A 218 -9.12 -12.73 -17.49
N ALA A 219 -9.15 -11.61 -16.75
CA ALA A 219 -9.05 -10.27 -17.32
C ALA A 219 -7.73 -10.08 -18.09
N ASP A 220 -6.60 -10.51 -17.52
CA ASP A 220 -5.27 -10.46 -18.15
C ASP A 220 -5.22 -11.26 -19.47
N ARG A 221 -5.71 -12.50 -19.47
CA ARG A 221 -5.77 -13.32 -20.69
C ARG A 221 -6.67 -12.72 -21.78
N GLN A 222 -7.86 -12.24 -21.41
CA GLN A 222 -8.79 -11.65 -22.37
C GLN A 222 -8.25 -10.34 -22.95
N ALA A 223 -7.66 -9.49 -22.10
CA ALA A 223 -7.04 -8.23 -22.51
C ALA A 223 -5.91 -8.47 -23.53
N ARG A 224 -5.08 -9.50 -23.32
CA ARG A 224 -4.01 -9.90 -24.26
C ARG A 224 -4.51 -10.54 -25.55
N ALA A 225 -5.61 -11.30 -25.48
CA ALA A 225 -6.20 -11.94 -26.65
C ALA A 225 -6.94 -10.95 -27.57
N ALA A 226 -7.40 -9.83 -27.01
CA ALA A 226 -8.07 -8.80 -27.77
C ALA A 226 -7.09 -8.11 -28.74
N SER A 227 -7.24 -8.38 -30.04
CA SER A 227 -6.52 -7.68 -31.12
C SER A 227 -7.14 -6.28 -31.36
N SER A 228 -7.14 -5.43 -30.34
CA SER A 228 -7.64 -4.07 -30.43
C SER A 228 -6.48 -3.09 -30.54
N SER A 229 -6.51 -2.25 -31.57
CA SER A 229 -5.62 -1.09 -31.73
C SER A 229 -6.14 0.14 -30.98
N GLU A 230 -7.27 0.04 -30.29
CA GLU A 230 -7.85 1.16 -29.57
C GLU A 230 -7.06 1.43 -28.29
N PRO A 231 -6.70 2.70 -28.02
CA PRO A 231 -6.08 3.09 -26.76
C PRO A 231 -6.95 2.70 -25.57
N MET A 232 -6.31 2.39 -24.45
CA MET A 232 -7.03 2.20 -23.19
C MET A 232 -7.77 3.50 -22.82
N PRO A 233 -9.07 3.42 -22.44
CA PRO A 233 -9.82 4.57 -21.92
C PRO A 233 -9.12 5.20 -20.70
N ALA A 234 -9.50 6.42 -20.32
CA ALA A 234 -9.00 6.93 -19.05
C ALA A 234 -9.56 6.10 -17.89
N ILE A 235 -8.80 6.01 -16.80
CA ILE A 235 -9.19 5.22 -15.63
C ILE A 235 -10.49 5.78 -15.00
N VAL A 236 -10.67 7.10 -15.02
CA VAL A 236 -11.93 7.72 -14.59
C VAL A 236 -13.12 7.33 -15.47
N ASP A 237 -12.93 7.19 -16.79
CA ASP A 237 -13.99 6.71 -17.68
C ASP A 237 -14.35 5.24 -17.40
N LEU A 238 -13.37 4.45 -16.98
CA LEU A 238 -13.60 3.07 -16.54
C LEU A 238 -14.38 3.04 -15.22
N LEU A 239 -14.07 3.91 -14.25
CA LEU A 239 -14.84 4.05 -13.01
C LEU A 239 -16.28 4.46 -13.30
N GLU A 240 -16.50 5.45 -14.18
CA GLU A 240 -17.84 5.84 -14.61
C GLU A 240 -18.58 4.70 -15.34
N ALA A 241 -17.88 3.89 -16.13
CA ALA A 241 -18.46 2.71 -16.76
C ALA A 241 -18.89 1.65 -15.72
N VAL A 242 -18.13 1.47 -14.63
CA VAL A 242 -18.54 0.60 -13.51
C VAL A 242 -19.81 1.16 -12.83
N ARG A 243 -19.85 2.48 -12.57
CA ARG A 243 -21.01 3.14 -11.95
C ARG A 243 -22.27 3.07 -12.82
N ALA A 244 -22.11 3.20 -14.13
CA ALA A 244 -23.22 3.21 -15.10
C ALA A 244 -23.84 1.81 -15.30
N ASP A 245 -23.10 0.73 -15.03
CA ASP A 245 -23.63 -0.62 -15.06
C ASP A 245 -24.42 -0.90 -13.77
N GLU A 246 -25.75 -0.92 -13.85
CA GLU A 246 -26.62 -1.09 -12.68
C GLU A 246 -26.35 -2.39 -11.90
N LYS A 247 -25.92 -3.45 -12.60
CA LYS A 247 -25.68 -4.74 -11.96
C LYS A 247 -24.36 -4.71 -11.20
N LEU A 248 -23.31 -4.11 -11.75
CA LEU A 248 -22.06 -3.87 -11.02
C LEU A 248 -22.25 -2.92 -9.84
N ALA A 249 -22.87 -1.76 -10.07
CA ALA A 249 -23.04 -0.73 -9.05
C ALA A 249 -23.86 -1.21 -7.83
N ARG A 250 -24.77 -2.17 -8.04
CA ARG A 250 -25.59 -2.79 -6.98
C ARG A 250 -25.12 -4.19 -6.57
N SER A 251 -23.97 -4.64 -7.07
CA SER A 251 -23.49 -6.00 -6.84
C SER A 251 -23.11 -6.22 -5.38
N ALA A 252 -22.39 -5.30 -4.75
CA ALA A 252 -22.02 -5.37 -3.34
C ALA A 252 -23.12 -4.87 -2.41
N ARG A 253 -23.21 -5.48 -1.23
CA ARG A 253 -24.20 -5.17 -0.19
C ARG A 253 -23.50 -5.06 1.16
N MET A 254 -24.07 -4.25 2.06
CA MET A 254 -23.55 -4.12 3.43
C MET A 254 -23.53 -5.44 4.20
N SER A 255 -24.44 -6.37 3.89
CA SER A 255 -24.51 -7.70 4.50
C SER A 255 -23.49 -8.71 3.97
N ASP A 256 -22.71 -8.37 2.94
CA ASP A 256 -21.70 -9.29 2.42
C ASP A 256 -20.49 -9.35 3.37
N GLY A 257 -20.06 -10.57 3.70
CA GLY A 257 -18.82 -10.78 4.47
C GLY A 257 -17.60 -10.27 3.69
N ASN A 258 -17.53 -10.55 2.39
CA ASN A 258 -16.55 -9.94 1.48
C ASN A 258 -17.26 -9.34 0.26
N LYS A 259 -17.29 -8.01 0.18
CA LYS A 259 -18.00 -7.26 -0.87
C LYS A 259 -17.44 -7.48 -2.29
N ILE A 260 -16.16 -7.86 -2.43
CA ILE A 260 -15.61 -8.28 -3.73
C ILE A 260 -16.03 -9.71 -4.06
N ARG A 261 -15.71 -10.67 -3.18
CA ARG A 261 -15.96 -12.10 -3.42
C ARG A 261 -17.45 -12.42 -3.53
N ASP A 262 -18.22 -12.02 -2.53
CA ASP A 262 -19.65 -12.36 -2.41
C ASP A 262 -20.52 -11.39 -3.23
N GLY A 263 -20.07 -10.14 -3.37
CA GLY A 263 -20.72 -9.09 -4.13
C GLY A 263 -20.31 -9.09 -5.60
N VAL A 264 -19.25 -8.34 -5.93
CA VAL A 264 -18.84 -8.06 -7.31
C VAL A 264 -18.59 -9.33 -8.11
N LEU A 265 -17.71 -10.22 -7.65
CA LEU A 265 -17.36 -11.45 -8.34
C LEU A 265 -18.45 -12.52 -8.22
N GLY A 266 -19.18 -12.54 -7.10
CA GLY A 266 -20.26 -13.51 -6.86
C GLY A 266 -21.53 -13.23 -7.67
N ARG A 267 -21.84 -11.95 -7.93
CA ARG A 267 -23.12 -11.53 -8.54
C ARG A 267 -22.98 -10.83 -9.89
N ALA A 268 -21.82 -10.23 -10.18
CA ALA A 268 -21.57 -9.44 -11.39
C ALA A 268 -20.24 -9.83 -12.09
N TRP A 269 -19.85 -11.11 -12.04
CA TRP A 269 -18.61 -11.61 -12.66
C TRP A 269 -18.42 -11.18 -14.11
N GLY A 270 -19.45 -11.38 -14.95
CA GLY A 270 -19.36 -11.11 -16.38
C GLY A 270 -19.12 -9.63 -16.68
N GLU A 271 -19.86 -8.77 -15.97
CA GLU A 271 -19.75 -7.32 -16.07
C GLU A 271 -18.40 -6.84 -15.53
N ALA A 272 -17.94 -7.38 -14.39
CA ALA A 272 -16.66 -7.03 -13.79
C ALA A 272 -15.49 -7.37 -14.72
N VAL A 273 -15.50 -8.57 -15.31
CA VAL A 273 -14.50 -8.98 -16.29
C VAL A 273 -14.57 -8.13 -17.57
N ALA A 274 -15.77 -7.75 -18.02
CA ALA A 274 -15.96 -6.93 -19.20
C ALA A 274 -15.36 -5.51 -19.06
N VAL A 275 -15.42 -4.90 -17.88
CA VAL A 275 -14.72 -3.63 -17.64
C VAL A 275 -13.23 -3.86 -17.43
N ALA A 276 -12.84 -4.85 -16.63
CA ALA A 276 -11.44 -5.13 -16.30
C ALA A 276 -10.57 -5.52 -17.52
N ASN A 277 -11.14 -6.18 -18.53
CA ASN A 277 -10.41 -6.57 -19.75
C ASN A 277 -10.11 -5.38 -20.69
N ARG A 278 -10.72 -4.21 -20.45
CA ARG A 278 -10.42 -2.95 -21.17
C ARG A 278 -9.13 -2.29 -20.68
N VAL A 279 -8.63 -2.70 -19.51
CA VAL A 279 -7.34 -2.25 -18.95
C VAL A 279 -6.21 -2.91 -19.74
N ARG A 280 -5.53 -2.10 -20.56
CA ARG A 280 -4.42 -2.49 -21.44
C ARG A 280 -3.41 -1.36 -21.54
N VAL A 281 -2.39 -1.38 -20.68
CA VAL A 281 -1.39 -0.32 -20.65
C VAL A 281 -0.38 -0.55 -21.77
N ASN A 282 -0.24 0.40 -22.68
CA ASN A 282 0.86 0.39 -23.64
C ASN A 282 2.18 0.60 -22.87
N PRO A 283 3.22 -0.24 -23.07
CA PRO A 283 4.50 -0.06 -22.40
C PRO A 283 5.11 1.35 -22.54
N ASP A 284 4.90 2.03 -23.66
CA ASP A 284 5.38 3.40 -23.88
C ASP A 284 4.64 4.46 -23.04
N GLU A 285 3.47 4.12 -22.50
CA GLU A 285 2.63 4.98 -21.65
C GLU A 285 2.79 4.67 -20.15
N LEU A 286 3.68 3.75 -19.75
CA LEU A 286 3.76 3.24 -18.36
C LEU A 286 3.82 4.36 -17.31
N ASP A 287 4.67 5.37 -17.53
CA ASP A 287 4.83 6.49 -16.59
C ASP A 287 3.55 7.34 -16.48
N GLU A 288 2.89 7.61 -17.60
CA GLU A 288 1.64 8.37 -17.63
C GLU A 288 0.52 7.57 -16.98
N ARG A 289 0.36 6.29 -17.32
CA ARG A 289 -0.67 5.42 -16.72
C ARG A 289 -0.44 5.15 -15.25
N THR A 290 0.81 5.18 -14.78
CA THR A 290 1.12 5.13 -13.35
C THR A 290 0.63 6.39 -12.64
N ALA A 291 0.90 7.57 -13.21
CA ALA A 291 0.41 8.83 -12.64
C ALA A 291 -1.12 8.94 -12.72
N GLU A 292 -1.73 8.46 -13.79
CA GLU A 292 -3.17 8.40 -13.97
C GLU A 292 -3.84 7.47 -12.94
N MET A 293 -3.30 6.26 -12.71
CA MET A 293 -3.80 5.34 -11.69
C MET A 293 -3.73 5.99 -10.31
N TYR A 294 -2.62 6.66 -10.00
CA TYR A 294 -2.45 7.33 -8.73
C TYR A 294 -3.44 8.49 -8.55
N HIS A 295 -3.64 9.27 -9.61
CA HIS A 295 -4.61 10.37 -9.64
C HIS A 295 -6.04 9.85 -9.44
N ALA A 296 -6.44 8.83 -10.21
CA ALA A 296 -7.76 8.23 -10.12
C ALA A 296 -8.05 7.69 -8.71
N ALA A 297 -7.09 7.00 -8.09
CA ALA A 297 -7.22 6.49 -6.72
C ALA A 297 -7.44 7.63 -5.70
N ILE A 298 -6.69 8.74 -5.81
CA ILE A 298 -6.86 9.90 -4.92
C ILE A 298 -8.20 10.59 -5.18
N TYR A 299 -8.55 10.80 -6.45
CA TYR A 299 -9.79 11.46 -6.85
C TYR A 299 -11.03 10.69 -6.41
N GLU A 300 -11.03 9.38 -6.60
CA GLU A 300 -12.08 8.46 -6.17
C GLU A 300 -12.30 8.55 -4.65
N CYS A 301 -11.25 8.28 -3.88
CA CYS A 301 -11.37 8.23 -2.44
C CYS A 301 -11.62 9.61 -1.80
N ALA A 302 -11.06 10.69 -2.34
CA ALA A 302 -11.35 12.06 -1.86
C ALA A 302 -12.80 12.48 -2.16
N SER A 303 -13.36 12.06 -3.31
CA SER A 303 -14.78 12.28 -3.61
C SER A 303 -15.67 11.48 -2.66
N ALA A 304 -15.31 10.21 -2.40
CA ALA A 304 -16.03 9.34 -1.49
C ALA A 304 -16.00 9.84 -0.04
N ALA A 305 -14.92 10.50 0.37
CA ALA A 305 -14.78 11.04 1.72
C ALA A 305 -15.74 12.21 2.05
N LEU A 306 -16.43 12.76 1.04
CA LEU A 306 -17.28 13.94 1.17
C LEU A 306 -18.74 13.60 0.88
N ARG A 307 -19.55 13.51 1.94
CA ARG A 307 -21.01 13.40 1.85
C ARG A 307 -21.71 14.70 2.25
N PRO A 308 -22.70 15.19 1.48
CA PRO A 308 -23.47 16.38 1.84
C PRO A 308 -24.05 16.29 3.25
N GLY A 309 -23.87 17.35 4.04
CA GLY A 309 -24.36 17.44 5.43
C GLY A 309 -23.54 16.70 6.49
N LYS A 310 -22.54 15.89 6.11
CA LYS A 310 -21.71 15.12 7.05
C LYS A 310 -20.32 15.73 7.24
N GLU A 311 -19.71 15.47 8.39
CA GLU A 311 -18.27 15.64 8.56
C GLU A 311 -17.51 14.79 7.52
N PRO A 312 -16.34 15.24 7.03
CA PRO A 312 -15.53 14.45 6.12
C PRO A 312 -15.05 13.16 6.78
N LYS A 313 -15.11 12.04 6.07
CA LYS A 313 -14.62 10.74 6.54
C LYS A 313 -14.03 9.92 5.40
N TRP A 314 -12.73 9.63 5.45
CA TRP A 314 -12.13 8.62 4.57
C TRP A 314 -12.65 7.22 4.92
N ASP A 315 -12.66 6.35 3.92
CA ASP A 315 -13.29 5.03 3.99
C ASP A 315 -12.24 3.93 4.31
N PHE A 316 -12.34 3.28 5.49
CA PHE A 316 -11.34 2.30 6.01
C PHE A 316 -11.84 0.86 6.07
N PHE A 317 -13.00 0.68 6.70
CA PHE A 317 -13.66 -0.55 7.17
C PHE A 317 -12.98 -1.71 7.97
N LEU A 318 -13.78 -2.29 8.90
CA LEU A 318 -13.61 -3.48 9.76
C LEU A 318 -14.95 -4.25 9.88
N MET A 319 -14.87 -5.59 9.72
CA MET A 319 -15.52 -6.79 10.33
C MET A 319 -17.01 -6.84 10.80
N PRO A 320 -17.71 -8.01 10.68
CA PRO A 320 -17.29 -9.32 11.22
C PRO A 320 -17.13 -10.49 10.22
N GLU A 321 -16.22 -11.40 10.59
CA GLU A 321 -15.89 -12.75 10.06
C GLU A 321 -15.11 -12.94 8.75
N ALA A 322 -14.87 -11.93 7.92
CA ALA A 322 -13.84 -12.07 6.87
C ALA A 322 -13.29 -10.70 6.46
N ALA A 323 -11.99 -10.65 6.21
CA ALA A 323 -11.20 -9.49 5.86
C ALA A 323 -11.76 -8.62 4.71
N TYR A 324 -11.11 -7.47 4.47
CA TYR A 324 -10.79 -6.90 3.14
C TYR A 324 -11.27 -5.47 2.81
N GLU A 325 -10.72 -4.38 3.42
CA GLU A 325 -11.15 -3.00 3.09
C GLU A 325 -10.03 -1.90 2.96
N ILE A 326 -10.37 -0.62 2.69
CA ILE A 326 -9.99 0.18 1.48
C ILE A 326 -8.80 1.15 1.53
N GLU A 327 -8.25 1.50 2.68
CA GLU A 327 -7.14 2.46 2.70
C GLU A 327 -5.86 2.00 2.03
N HIS A 328 -5.74 0.70 1.86
CA HIS A 328 -4.67 0.07 1.10
C HIS A 328 -4.61 0.59 -0.34
N HIS A 329 -5.72 1.09 -0.88
CA HIS A 329 -5.84 1.54 -2.27
C HIS A 329 -4.90 2.70 -2.62
N ILE A 330 -4.89 3.77 -1.81
CA ILE A 330 -3.95 4.89 -1.98
C ILE A 330 -2.61 4.57 -1.33
N ASN A 331 -2.62 3.91 -0.16
CA ASN A 331 -1.40 3.60 0.59
C ASN A 331 -0.41 2.71 -0.18
N VAL A 332 -0.89 1.85 -1.07
CA VAL A 332 -0.04 0.98 -1.91
C VAL A 332 0.48 1.67 -3.16
N CYS A 333 -0.15 2.74 -3.64
CA CYS A 333 0.22 3.40 -4.89
C CYS A 333 1.70 3.84 -5.00
N PRO A 334 2.42 4.26 -3.93
CA PRO A 334 3.85 4.57 -4.06
C PRO A 334 4.69 3.40 -4.59
N ILE A 335 4.25 2.14 -4.45
CA ILE A 335 4.99 0.98 -4.97
C ILE A 335 5.22 1.06 -6.47
N PHE A 336 4.25 1.58 -7.23
CA PHE A 336 4.37 1.63 -8.69
C PHE A 336 5.46 2.60 -9.12
N LEU A 337 5.67 3.68 -8.35
CA LEU A 337 6.81 4.58 -8.54
C LEU A 337 8.12 3.88 -8.16
N ALA A 338 8.16 3.17 -7.03
CA ALA A 338 9.34 2.45 -6.56
C ALA A 338 9.78 1.35 -7.54
N ILE A 339 8.82 0.57 -8.08
CA ILE A 339 9.01 -0.48 -9.08
C ILE A 339 9.46 0.14 -10.42
N ASN A 340 8.82 1.22 -10.88
CA ASN A 340 9.19 1.84 -12.15
C ASN A 340 10.62 2.37 -12.14
N ALA A 341 11.10 2.87 -10.99
CA ALA A 341 12.48 3.30 -10.79
C ALA A 341 13.52 2.16 -10.78
N GLN A 342 13.11 0.89 -10.79
CA GLN A 342 14.04 -0.25 -10.81
C GLN A 342 14.32 -0.69 -12.26
N ASP A 343 15.52 -0.45 -12.77
CA ASP A 343 15.93 -0.86 -14.12
C ASP A 343 16.00 -2.38 -14.32
N TRP A 344 16.07 -3.12 -13.22
CA TRP A 344 16.20 -4.57 -13.24
C TRP A 344 14.86 -5.32 -13.28
N ILE A 345 13.73 -4.64 -13.06
CA ILE A 345 12.41 -5.24 -13.19
C ILE A 345 12.01 -5.18 -14.68
N PRO A 346 11.66 -6.31 -15.31
CA PRO A 346 11.25 -6.33 -16.72
C PRO A 346 10.06 -5.39 -16.98
N LEU A 347 10.07 -4.70 -18.13
CA LEU A 347 9.04 -3.72 -18.48
C LEU A 347 7.65 -4.36 -18.53
N GLU A 348 7.53 -5.58 -19.07
CA GLU A 348 6.29 -6.33 -19.11
C GLU A 348 5.73 -6.64 -17.71
N SER A 349 6.60 -6.82 -16.72
CA SER A 349 6.20 -7.05 -15.32
C SER A 349 5.69 -5.76 -14.67
N LYS A 350 6.35 -4.62 -14.95
CA LYS A 350 5.89 -3.28 -14.50
C LYS A 350 4.51 -2.94 -15.07
N VAL A 351 4.31 -3.20 -16.36
CA VAL A 351 3.01 -3.01 -17.04
C VAL A 351 1.95 -3.92 -16.41
N ARG A 352 2.23 -5.22 -16.28
CA ARG A 352 1.24 -6.18 -15.78
C ARG A 352 0.79 -5.88 -14.35
N ILE A 353 1.72 -5.51 -13.46
CA ILE A 353 1.37 -5.19 -12.07
C ILE A 353 0.51 -3.91 -12.00
N LEU A 354 0.80 -2.91 -12.83
CA LEU A 354 -0.03 -1.70 -12.93
C LEU A 354 -1.43 -2.03 -13.46
N GLU A 355 -1.54 -2.86 -14.50
CA GLU A 355 -2.85 -3.29 -15.00
C GLU A 355 -3.66 -4.04 -13.93
N TRP A 356 -3.00 -4.92 -13.16
CA TRP A 356 -3.66 -5.67 -12.08
C TRP A 356 -4.15 -4.76 -10.97
N LYS A 357 -3.39 -3.72 -10.63
CA LYS A 357 -3.84 -2.65 -9.73
C LYS A 357 -5.11 -2.01 -10.26
N ILE A 358 -5.10 -1.48 -11.48
CA ILE A 358 -6.26 -0.80 -12.06
C ILE A 358 -7.48 -1.73 -12.13
N ARG A 359 -7.31 -3.01 -12.47
CA ARG A 359 -8.40 -4.00 -12.48
C ARG A 359 -8.98 -4.23 -11.08
N LEU A 360 -8.13 -4.33 -10.07
CA LEU A 360 -8.56 -4.49 -8.68
C LEU A 360 -9.28 -3.23 -8.18
N ASP A 361 -8.79 -2.05 -8.55
CA ASP A 361 -9.35 -0.74 -8.21
C ASP A 361 -10.79 -0.61 -8.72
N LEU A 362 -11.03 -0.98 -9.98
CA LEU A 362 -12.37 -1.01 -10.58
C LEU A 362 -13.33 -1.96 -9.85
N ALA A 363 -12.83 -3.14 -9.45
CA ALA A 363 -13.62 -4.07 -8.66
C ALA A 363 -13.90 -3.54 -7.24
N GLN A 364 -12.94 -2.82 -6.64
CA GLN A 364 -13.13 -2.21 -5.33
C GLN A 364 -14.12 -1.06 -5.36
N TYR A 365 -14.09 -0.22 -6.40
CA TYR A 365 -15.07 0.84 -6.59
C TYR A 365 -16.49 0.28 -6.67
N ALA A 366 -16.71 -0.80 -7.43
CA ALA A 366 -17.98 -1.53 -7.44
C ALA A 366 -18.33 -2.11 -6.06
N ALA A 367 -17.34 -2.67 -5.36
CA ALA A 367 -17.52 -3.24 -4.03
C ALA A 367 -17.95 -2.19 -2.99
N ARG A 368 -17.84 -0.89 -3.28
CA ARG A 368 -18.27 0.22 -2.42
C ARG A 368 -19.56 0.89 -2.84
N ALA A 369 -20.37 0.20 -3.63
CA ALA A 369 -21.59 0.74 -4.19
C ALA A 369 -21.35 2.00 -5.03
N CYS A 370 -20.15 2.11 -5.64
CA CYS A 370 -19.76 3.20 -6.53
C CYS A 370 -20.07 4.58 -5.93
N PRO A 371 -19.32 5.08 -4.95
CA PRO A 371 -19.51 6.45 -4.45
C PRO A 371 -19.43 7.47 -5.61
N GLU A 372 -20.19 8.55 -5.51
CA GLU A 372 -20.21 9.58 -6.55
C GLU A 372 -18.87 10.32 -6.64
N LEU A 373 -18.33 10.39 -7.85
CA LEU A 373 -17.12 11.11 -8.17
C LEU A 373 -17.48 12.57 -8.43
N SER A 374 -16.93 13.49 -7.64
CA SER A 374 -17.36 14.89 -7.71
C SER A 374 -16.22 15.85 -7.39
N LEU A 375 -15.69 16.47 -8.44
CA LEU A 375 -14.68 17.52 -8.29
C LEU A 375 -15.26 18.74 -7.56
N ASP A 376 -16.52 19.08 -7.82
CA ASP A 376 -17.20 20.21 -7.17
C ASP A 376 -17.30 20.03 -5.65
N ARG A 377 -17.48 18.80 -5.15
CA ARG A 377 -17.44 18.52 -3.70
C ARG A 377 -16.07 18.77 -3.11
N ILE A 378 -15.01 18.30 -3.76
CA ILE A 378 -13.63 18.55 -3.34
C ILE A 378 -13.34 20.07 -3.37
N ALA A 379 -13.76 20.76 -4.44
CA ALA A 379 -13.56 22.19 -4.59
C ALA A 379 -14.37 23.01 -3.57
N SER A 380 -15.54 22.54 -3.14
CA SER A 380 -16.40 23.20 -2.16
C SER A 380 -16.07 22.84 -0.71
N TYR A 381 -15.16 21.87 -0.48
CA TYR A 381 -14.71 21.50 0.85
C TYR A 381 -13.94 22.66 1.50
N GLU A 382 -14.27 22.97 2.75
CA GLU A 382 -13.64 24.04 3.53
C GLU A 382 -12.84 23.43 4.69
N PRO A 383 -11.50 23.49 4.66
CA PRO A 383 -10.66 23.03 5.76
C PRO A 383 -10.96 23.70 7.11
N LYS A 384 -10.81 22.94 8.20
CA LYS A 384 -10.93 23.47 9.56
C LYS A 384 -9.77 24.40 9.92
N ASP A 385 -8.54 24.00 9.58
CA ASP A 385 -7.35 24.83 9.75
C ASP A 385 -7.19 25.83 8.60
N LYS A 386 -7.13 27.13 8.94
CA LYS A 386 -6.94 28.27 8.02
C LYS A 386 -5.66 29.05 8.30
N GLY A 387 -4.71 28.45 9.01
CA GLY A 387 -3.44 29.06 9.39
C GLY A 387 -2.58 29.43 8.17
N PRO A 388 -1.68 30.43 8.30
CA PRO A 388 -0.81 30.85 7.21
C PRO A 388 0.29 29.81 6.91
N GLY A 389 0.83 29.82 5.67
CA GLY A 389 1.98 28.99 5.25
C GLY A 389 1.61 27.75 4.43
N PRO A 390 2.56 26.84 4.15
CA PRO A 390 2.29 25.59 3.43
C PRO A 390 1.46 24.60 4.26
N ALA A 391 0.40 24.02 3.68
CA ALA A 391 -0.50 23.10 4.40
C ALA A 391 0.26 21.90 4.99
N VAL A 392 1.12 21.25 4.20
CA VAL A 392 1.86 20.05 4.62
C VAL A 392 2.68 20.28 5.89
N GLU A 393 3.40 21.40 5.99
CA GLU A 393 4.25 21.72 7.15
C GLU A 393 3.44 21.91 8.44
N ARG A 394 2.25 22.51 8.34
CA ARG A 394 1.35 22.68 9.50
C ARG A 394 0.65 21.39 9.92
N LEU A 395 0.33 20.54 8.95
CA LEU A 395 -0.49 19.35 9.17
C LEU A 395 0.33 18.14 9.64
N LEU A 396 1.61 18.03 9.24
CA LEU A 396 2.47 16.91 9.64
C LEU A 396 2.58 16.69 11.16
N PRO A 397 2.80 17.73 12.00
CA PRO A 397 2.82 17.54 13.45
C PRO A 397 1.54 16.93 14.03
N ARG A 398 0.37 17.22 13.43
CA ARG A 398 -0.91 16.64 13.83
C ARG A 398 -0.96 15.15 13.49
N MET A 399 -0.45 14.76 12.31
CA MET A 399 -0.32 13.35 11.94
C MET A 399 0.68 12.58 12.80
N TYR A 400 1.74 13.22 13.31
CA TYR A 400 2.67 12.57 14.25
C TYR A 400 2.08 12.40 15.65
N ALA A 401 1.16 13.29 16.02
CA ALA A 401 0.50 13.26 17.31
C ALA A 401 -0.68 12.28 17.34
N PHE A 402 -1.36 12.12 16.19
CA PHE A 402 -2.48 11.20 16.02
C PHE A 402 -2.05 9.76 16.34
N GLU A 403 -2.87 9.06 17.11
CA GLU A 403 -2.56 7.73 17.61
C GLU A 403 -3.44 6.71 16.88
N ASP A 404 -2.82 5.98 15.95
CA ASP A 404 -3.39 4.87 15.22
C ASP A 404 -2.34 3.78 14.92
N ASP A 405 -2.72 2.78 14.15
CA ASP A 405 -1.87 1.74 13.58
C ASP A 405 -1.13 2.21 12.29
N GLY A 406 -1.06 3.53 12.07
CA GLY A 406 -0.27 4.19 11.03
C GLY A 406 -1.03 4.49 9.75
N HIS A 407 -2.32 4.18 9.67
CA HIS A 407 -3.16 4.40 8.50
C HIS A 407 -3.22 5.86 8.06
N ALA A 408 -3.43 6.79 9.00
CA ALA A 408 -3.51 8.22 8.73
C ALA A 408 -2.21 8.77 8.11
N ILE A 409 -1.05 8.46 8.71
CA ILE A 409 0.23 8.96 8.19
C ILE A 409 0.63 8.30 6.87
N LYS A 410 0.29 7.01 6.66
CA LYS A 410 0.46 6.34 5.35
C LYS A 410 -0.34 7.05 4.26
N LEU A 411 -1.60 7.39 4.54
CA LEU A 411 -2.49 8.09 3.61
C LEU A 411 -1.97 9.49 3.31
N PHE A 412 -1.65 10.27 4.34
CA PHE A 412 -1.09 11.61 4.20
C PHE A 412 0.17 11.62 3.34
N ARG A 413 1.08 10.67 3.59
CA ARG A 413 2.31 10.48 2.81
C ARG A 413 2.00 10.12 1.35
N ALA A 414 1.10 9.18 1.12
CA ALA A 414 0.77 8.72 -0.23
C ALA A 414 0.13 9.84 -1.07
N VAL A 415 -0.74 10.66 -0.49
CA VAL A 415 -1.35 11.81 -1.19
C VAL A 415 -0.28 12.81 -1.64
N ASP A 416 0.69 13.21 -0.79
CA ASP A 416 1.73 14.17 -1.20
C ASP A 416 2.69 13.59 -2.24
N ILE A 417 3.04 12.30 -2.13
CA ILE A 417 3.83 11.61 -3.17
C ILE A 417 3.08 11.60 -4.50
N GLY A 418 1.77 11.29 -4.47
CA GLY A 418 0.90 11.32 -5.65
C GLY A 418 0.86 12.69 -6.29
N ARG A 419 0.58 13.75 -5.51
CA ARG A 419 0.62 15.15 -5.95
C ARG A 419 1.91 15.48 -6.72
N ARG A 420 3.07 15.10 -6.18
CA ARG A 420 4.37 15.34 -6.83
C ARG A 420 4.51 14.56 -8.14
N ALA A 421 4.13 13.27 -8.14
CA ALA A 421 4.20 12.41 -9.33
C ALA A 421 3.28 12.88 -10.47
N ILE A 422 2.14 13.48 -10.13
CA ILE A 422 1.13 13.99 -11.05
C ILE A 422 1.48 15.39 -11.57
N SER A 423 2.17 16.22 -10.78
CA SER A 423 2.47 17.63 -11.11
C SER A 423 3.06 17.89 -12.51
N ARG A 424 3.86 16.95 -13.04
CA ARG A 424 4.44 17.03 -14.40
C ARG A 424 3.40 16.94 -15.53
N TYR A 425 2.22 16.41 -15.25
CA TYR A 425 1.07 16.31 -16.17
C TYR A 425 0.05 17.44 -15.97
N GLU A 426 0.11 18.18 -14.86
CA GLU A 426 -0.74 19.36 -14.61
C GLU A 426 -0.31 20.59 -15.43
N ASN A 427 1.00 20.80 -15.55
CA ASN A 427 1.60 22.07 -16.04
C ASN A 427 2.03 22.05 -17.51
N ASN A 428 1.55 21.10 -18.31
CA ASN A 428 1.98 20.97 -19.70
C ASN A 428 1.04 21.76 -20.63
N ASP A 429 1.42 23.00 -20.97
CA ASP A 429 0.64 23.99 -21.76
C ASP A 429 0.10 23.46 -23.10
N ASN A 430 0.66 22.36 -23.63
CA ASN A 430 0.26 21.75 -24.89
C ASN A 430 -0.56 20.46 -24.77
N ASN A 431 -0.88 19.98 -23.56
CA ASN A 431 -1.56 18.69 -23.41
C ASN A 431 -2.39 18.65 -22.12
N ASN A 432 -3.53 19.35 -22.11
CA ASN A 432 -4.48 19.31 -21.01
C ASN A 432 -5.10 17.91 -20.92
N LYS A 433 -4.41 16.98 -20.27
CA LYS A 433 -4.83 15.59 -20.12
C LYS A 433 -6.16 15.57 -19.38
N HIS A 434 -7.22 15.08 -20.04
CA HIS A 434 -8.57 15.08 -19.49
C HIS A 434 -8.70 14.26 -18.20
N TRP A 435 -7.82 13.27 -17.99
CA TRP A 435 -7.77 12.47 -16.75
C TRP A 435 -7.24 13.25 -15.54
N VAL A 436 -6.52 14.37 -15.73
CA VAL A 436 -6.05 15.21 -14.62
C VAL A 436 -7.19 16.13 -14.18
N LEU A 437 -7.96 15.71 -13.18
CA LEU A 437 -9.13 16.43 -12.64
C LEU A 437 -8.76 17.36 -11.46
N ILE A 438 -8.07 16.83 -10.44
CA ILE A 438 -7.47 17.62 -9.36
C ILE A 438 -6.29 18.43 -9.94
N ARG A 439 -6.38 19.76 -9.89
CA ARG A 439 -5.39 20.67 -10.47
C ARG A 439 -5.04 21.81 -9.53
N GLY A 440 -3.76 22.15 -9.52
CA GLY A 440 -3.27 23.33 -8.82
C GLY A 440 -3.16 23.14 -7.31
N PRO A 441 -2.38 24.00 -6.65
CA PRO A 441 -2.03 23.84 -5.24
C PRO A 441 -3.25 23.89 -4.31
N GLU A 442 -4.28 24.67 -4.66
CA GLU A 442 -5.46 24.88 -3.81
C GLU A 442 -6.27 23.59 -3.58
N LEU A 443 -6.54 22.82 -4.64
CA LEU A 443 -7.28 21.56 -4.51
C LEU A 443 -6.46 20.49 -3.79
N TRP A 444 -5.16 20.44 -4.05
CA TRP A 444 -4.26 19.54 -3.34
C TRP A 444 -4.17 19.87 -1.85
N ASP A 445 -4.07 21.15 -1.49
CA ASP A 445 -4.08 21.58 -0.10
C ASP A 445 -5.40 21.19 0.58
N LYS A 446 -6.54 21.35 -0.09
CA LYS A 446 -7.84 20.87 0.41
C LYS A 446 -7.85 19.37 0.70
N ILE A 447 -7.26 18.55 -0.18
CA ILE A 447 -7.17 17.09 0.05
C ILE A 447 -6.22 16.76 1.21
N MET A 448 -5.09 17.46 1.35
CA MET A 448 -4.20 17.26 2.50
C MET A 448 -4.89 17.61 3.83
N HIS A 449 -5.68 18.69 3.85
CA HIS A 449 -6.53 19.04 4.99
C HIS A 449 -7.62 18.00 5.23
N LEU A 450 -8.23 17.46 4.15
CA LEU A 450 -9.26 16.43 4.24
C LEU A 450 -8.76 15.17 4.97
N VAL A 451 -7.51 14.76 4.76
CA VAL A 451 -6.89 13.64 5.51
C VAL A 451 -6.92 13.92 7.01
N VAL A 452 -6.46 15.09 7.42
CA VAL A 452 -6.36 15.44 8.85
C VAL A 452 -7.74 15.67 9.48
N ASP A 453 -8.58 16.45 8.83
CA ASP A 453 -9.89 16.81 9.36
C ASP A 453 -10.83 15.61 9.47
N SER A 454 -10.62 14.56 8.65
CA SER A 454 -11.33 13.29 8.74
C SER A 454 -10.95 12.47 9.98
N VAL A 455 -9.65 12.27 10.21
CA VAL A 455 -9.18 11.43 11.33
C VAL A 455 -9.38 12.12 12.68
N GLU A 456 -9.42 13.45 12.68
CA GLU A 456 -9.76 14.25 13.85
C GLU A 456 -11.26 14.55 13.98
N ALA A 457 -12.09 14.21 12.99
CA ALA A 457 -13.53 14.37 13.12
C ALA A 457 -14.08 13.43 14.21
N PRO A 458 -15.06 13.85 15.02
CA PRO A 458 -15.66 13.00 16.05
C PRO A 458 -16.25 11.71 15.49
N GLY A 459 -16.51 10.75 16.38
CA GLY A 459 -17.03 9.44 16.02
C GLY A 459 -15.94 8.45 15.57
N PRO A 460 -16.31 7.37 14.85
CA PRO A 460 -15.36 6.45 14.28
C PRO A 460 -14.34 7.19 13.40
N THR A 461 -13.06 6.81 13.45
CA THR A 461 -12.01 7.47 12.67
C THR A 461 -12.30 7.45 11.16
N TRP A 462 -13.04 6.43 10.71
CA TRP A 462 -13.24 6.13 9.31
C TRP A 462 -14.66 5.70 9.01
N VAL A 463 -15.19 6.13 7.86
CA VAL A 463 -16.42 5.55 7.34
C VAL A 463 -16.16 4.15 6.82
N ARG A 464 -17.23 3.38 6.72
CA ARG A 464 -17.21 1.99 6.31
C ARG A 464 -18.29 1.78 5.25
N GLY A 465 -18.06 2.29 4.04
CA GLY A 465 -18.94 2.09 2.88
C GLY A 465 -19.45 3.36 2.31
N ALA A 466 -18.53 4.25 1.97
CA ALA A 466 -18.84 5.63 1.61
C ALA A 466 -19.89 5.77 0.50
N GLY A 467 -20.01 4.81 -0.43
CA GLY A 467 -21.05 4.82 -1.46
C GLY A 467 -22.44 4.37 -1.00
N ASP A 468 -22.55 3.65 0.12
CA ASP A 468 -23.82 3.22 0.71
C ASP A 468 -24.30 4.25 1.75
N ALA A 469 -25.55 4.70 1.63
CA ALA A 469 -26.13 5.66 2.57
C ALA A 469 -26.20 5.12 4.01
N GLU A 470 -26.24 3.80 4.20
CA GLU A 470 -26.27 3.16 5.52
C GLU A 470 -24.95 3.31 6.27
N ALA A 471 -23.81 3.35 5.57
CA ALA A 471 -22.49 3.52 6.19
C ALA A 471 -22.32 4.85 6.91
N TRP A 472 -23.14 5.84 6.55
CA TRP A 472 -23.12 7.18 7.14
C TRP A 472 -24.17 7.37 8.24
N LYS A 473 -24.91 6.31 8.62
CA LYS A 473 -25.80 6.32 9.78
C LYS A 473 -24.92 6.31 11.05
N GLY A 474 -25.01 7.35 11.87
CA GLY A 474 -24.17 7.51 13.07
C GLY A 474 -22.98 8.45 12.89
N GLU A 475 -22.62 8.78 11.64
CA GLU A 475 -21.61 9.82 11.37
C GLU A 475 -22.16 11.21 11.69
N GLN A 476 -21.33 12.07 12.26
CA GLN A 476 -21.73 13.39 12.72
C GLN A 476 -22.18 14.30 11.55
N ASP A 477 -23.30 15.01 11.77
CA ASP A 477 -23.73 16.08 10.87
C ASP A 477 -22.87 17.33 11.07
N ARG A 478 -22.43 17.93 9.97
CA ARG A 478 -21.55 19.13 9.97
C ARG A 478 -22.21 20.35 10.63
N ASP A 479 -23.52 20.45 10.53
CA ASP A 479 -24.32 21.58 11.02
C ASP A 479 -24.95 21.32 12.39
N ALA A 480 -24.81 20.10 12.93
CA ALA A 480 -25.22 19.78 14.29
C ALA A 480 -24.02 20.01 15.24
N GLY A 481 -24.21 20.83 16.28
CA GLY A 481 -23.25 20.90 17.39
C GLY A 481 -22.93 19.50 17.94
N PRO A 482 -21.83 19.34 18.71
CA PRO A 482 -21.41 18.02 19.19
C PRO A 482 -22.59 17.30 19.86
N ALA A 483 -22.88 16.08 19.40
CA ALA A 483 -23.95 15.28 19.97
C ALA A 483 -23.72 15.16 21.49
N GLY A 484 -24.77 15.43 22.27
CA GLY A 484 -24.71 15.45 23.73
C GLY A 484 -24.26 14.09 24.29
N ASP A 485 -23.60 14.13 25.44
CA ASP A 485 -22.94 13.00 26.11
C ASP A 485 -23.83 11.76 26.40
N GLU A 486 -25.13 11.82 26.12
CA GLU A 486 -26.10 10.76 26.44
C GLU A 486 -26.13 9.59 25.43
N GLU A 487 -25.53 9.71 24.23
CA GLU A 487 -25.35 8.57 23.29
C GLU A 487 -23.96 7.90 23.39
N ARG A 488 -23.09 8.35 24.31
CA ARG A 488 -21.73 7.80 24.49
C ARG A 488 -21.70 6.37 25.06
N SER A 489 -22.82 5.79 25.45
CA SER A 489 -22.87 4.52 26.22
C SER A 489 -23.08 3.25 25.39
N VAL A 490 -23.21 3.31 24.06
CA VAL A 490 -23.43 2.10 23.23
C VAL A 490 -22.27 1.79 22.26
N ALA A 491 -21.29 2.68 22.10
CA ALA A 491 -20.14 2.48 21.20
C ALA A 491 -18.77 2.44 21.91
N GLY A 492 -18.74 2.47 23.24
CA GLY A 492 -17.53 2.58 24.05
C GLY A 492 -17.37 1.44 25.05
N ALA A 493 -17.29 0.19 24.59
CA ALA A 493 -16.86 -0.93 25.43
C ALA A 493 -16.53 -2.19 24.60
N GLU A 494 -15.43 -2.18 23.84
CA GLU A 494 -14.68 -3.42 23.58
C GLU A 494 -13.20 -3.14 23.80
N HIS A 495 -12.88 -2.84 25.07
CA HIS A 495 -11.60 -3.23 25.61
C HIS A 495 -11.55 -4.75 25.63
N VAL A 496 -10.54 -5.31 24.95
CA VAL A 496 -10.12 -6.71 25.05
C VAL A 496 -9.77 -7.00 26.51
N GLY A 497 -10.75 -7.49 27.25
CA GLY A 497 -10.59 -8.10 28.57
C GLY A 497 -10.73 -9.59 28.42
N GLY A 498 -9.60 -10.31 28.44
CA GLY A 498 -9.59 -11.76 28.53
C GLY A 498 -10.28 -12.23 29.82
N ALA A 499 -11.01 -13.34 29.71
CA ALA A 499 -11.39 -14.14 30.86
C ALA A 499 -11.55 -15.62 30.46
N ALA A 500 -10.68 -16.43 31.09
CA ALA A 500 -10.67 -17.89 31.25
C ALA A 500 -10.38 -18.76 30.03
#